data_AF-A0A812WJD3-F1
#
_entry.id   AF-A0A812WJD3-F1
#
_cell.length_a   1.000
_cell.length_b   1.000
_cell.length_c   1.000
_cell.angle_alpha   90.00
_cell.angle_beta   90.00
_cell.angle_gamma   90.00
#
_symmetry.space_group_name_H-M   'P 1'
#
loop_
_entity.id
_entity.type
_entity.pdbx_description
1 polymer ?
#
loop_
_entity_poly.entity_id
_entity_poly.type
_entity_poly.pdbx_seq_one_letter_code
_entity_poly.pdbx_strand_id
1 'polypeptide(L)'
;AIYTRSTLAEQTTPSSLAFLDEVSKAGNVSFVDDDLDRYEIGGDLIWLQPEDDSEVRHYQIYLAEDSSGSNRSLLGNVSQGVHVFAVPPNTALMSFTHLTVFAQSILSEQTTPSSVLIVDTIASVANLRLIDLDL
;
A
#
# COMPACT_ATOMS: atom_id res chain seq x y z
N ALA A 1 3.16 36.70 -41.18
CA ALA A 1 3.33 35.24 -41.33
C ALA A 1 4.76 34.90 -40.95
N ILE A 2 4.98 34.24 -39.81
CA ILE A 2 6.33 33.90 -39.37
C ILE A 2 6.54 32.43 -39.70
N TYR A 3 7.41 32.18 -40.67
CA TYR A 3 7.87 30.87 -41.04
C TYR A 3 9.16 30.58 -40.26
N THR A 4 9.20 29.45 -39.56
CA THR A 4 10.44 28.76 -39.19
C THR A 4 10.47 27.44 -39.94
N ARG A 5 11.35 27.38 -40.95
CA ARG A 5 11.69 26.18 -41.71
C ARG A 5 12.90 25.53 -41.05
N SER A 6 12.77 24.27 -40.64
CA SER A 6 13.89 23.43 -40.20
C SER A 6 13.87 22.13 -40.99
N THR A 7 15.00 21.79 -41.62
CA THR A 7 15.29 20.53 -42.30
C THR A 7 16.39 19.79 -41.53
N LEU A 8 16.21 18.49 -41.31
CA LEU A 8 17.14 17.50 -40.71
C LEU A 8 17.19 17.41 -39.17
N ALA A 9 16.24 16.66 -38.60
CA ALA A 9 16.44 15.36 -37.94
C ALA A 9 15.11 14.99 -37.25
N GLU A 10 14.49 13.86 -37.60
CA GLU A 10 13.48 13.28 -36.73
C GLU A 10 14.20 12.88 -35.44
N GLN A 11 13.68 13.34 -34.30
CA GLN A 11 14.18 12.92 -33.01
C GLN A 11 13.90 11.41 -32.85
N THR A 12 14.91 10.57 -33.09
CA THR A 12 14.85 9.12 -32.90
C THR A 12 15.10 8.72 -31.44
N THR A 13 15.35 9.69 -30.57
CA THR A 13 15.46 9.48 -29.12
C THR A 13 14.10 9.80 -28.49
N PRO A 14 13.27 8.79 -28.18
CA PRO A 14 12.17 9.04 -27.25
C PRO A 14 12.80 9.63 -25.98
N SER A 15 12.39 10.84 -25.60
CA SER A 15 12.58 11.26 -24.23
C SER A 15 11.72 10.31 -23.42
N SER A 16 12.32 9.31 -22.77
CA SER A 16 11.66 8.64 -21.68
C SER A 16 11.46 9.70 -20.60
N LEU A 17 10.30 10.36 -20.63
CA LEU A 17 9.77 11.00 -19.46
C LEU A 17 9.61 9.85 -18.47
N ALA A 18 10.58 9.68 -17.58
CA ALA A 18 10.41 8.78 -16.46
C ALA A 18 9.14 9.28 -15.77
N PHE A 19 8.06 8.51 -15.84
CA PHE A 19 6.90 8.76 -15.02
C PHE A 19 7.44 8.73 -13.59
N LEU A 20 7.64 9.91 -13.00
CA LEU A 20 8.01 9.98 -11.61
C LEU A 20 6.79 9.45 -10.88
N ASP A 21 6.92 8.23 -10.36
CA ASP A 21 5.94 7.61 -9.48
C ASP A 21 5.65 8.50 -8.26
N GLU A 22 6.46 9.53 -7.99
CA GLU A 22 6.36 10.37 -6.80
C GLU A 22 5.11 11.25 -6.72
N VAL A 23 4.60 11.76 -7.86
CA VAL A 23 3.48 12.73 -7.83
C VAL A 23 2.16 12.13 -7.36
N SER A 24 1.92 10.84 -7.62
CA SER A 24 0.68 10.15 -7.25
C SER A 24 0.90 9.07 -6.18
N LYS A 25 2.06 9.08 -5.51
CA LYS A 25 2.38 8.13 -4.44
C LYS A 25 1.60 8.44 -3.17
N ALA A 26 0.95 7.42 -2.61
CA ALA A 26 0.37 7.51 -1.27
C ALA A 26 1.46 7.86 -0.22
N GLY A 27 1.20 8.84 0.63
CA GLY A 27 2.10 9.23 1.71
C GLY A 27 1.69 8.61 3.05
N ASN A 28 2.59 8.69 4.04
CA ASN A 28 2.28 8.53 5.46
C ASN A 28 1.36 7.33 5.80
N VAL A 29 1.69 6.15 5.27
CA VAL A 29 0.91 4.92 5.49
C VAL A 29 1.03 4.48 6.95
N SER A 30 -0.10 4.14 7.55
CA SER A 30 -0.21 3.65 8.92
C SER A 30 -1.20 2.51 8.99
N PHE A 31 -0.91 1.53 9.84
CA PHE A 31 -1.77 0.40 10.12
C PHE A 31 -1.74 0.11 11.62
N VAL A 32 -2.90 -0.20 12.18
CA VAL A 32 -3.04 -0.70 13.55
C VAL A 32 -3.68 -2.07 13.44
N ASP A 33 -3.06 -3.05 14.08
CA ASP A 33 -3.58 -4.40 14.13
C ASP A 33 -4.59 -4.51 15.29
N ASP A 34 -5.85 -4.71 14.92
CA ASP A 34 -6.99 -4.91 15.80
C ASP A 34 -7.32 -6.40 15.99
N ASP A 35 -6.64 -7.28 15.25
CA ASP A 35 -6.69 -8.72 15.48
C ASP A 35 -5.75 -9.09 16.63
N LEU A 36 -6.18 -10.03 17.46
CA LEU A 36 -5.44 -10.46 18.65
C LEU A 36 -4.92 -11.89 18.55
N ASP A 37 -5.22 -12.57 17.44
CA ASP A 37 -4.78 -13.92 17.17
C ASP A 37 -3.37 -13.92 16.58
N ARG A 38 -2.49 -14.74 17.17
CA ARG A 38 -1.08 -14.79 16.78
C ARG A 38 -0.93 -15.16 15.31
N TYR A 39 -0.07 -14.42 14.60
CA TYR A 39 0.22 -14.58 13.17
C TYR A 39 -0.92 -14.19 12.24
N GLU A 40 -1.92 -13.49 12.75
CA GLU A 40 -3.03 -12.96 11.99
C GLU A 40 -3.10 -11.45 12.20
N ILE A 41 -3.66 -10.75 11.22
CA ILE A 41 -3.90 -9.32 11.31
C ILE A 41 -5.30 -8.96 10.84
N GLY A 42 -5.76 -7.80 11.28
CA GLY A 42 -7.00 -7.18 10.85
C GLY A 42 -7.06 -5.73 11.31
N GLY A 43 -7.80 -4.88 10.60
CA GLY A 43 -7.92 -3.46 10.97
C GLY A 43 -7.80 -2.51 9.78
N ASP A 44 -7.73 -1.22 10.06
CA ASP A 44 -7.72 -0.18 9.02
C ASP A 44 -6.29 0.18 8.60
N LEU A 45 -5.98 -0.04 7.32
CA LEU A 45 -4.81 0.52 6.66
C LEU A 45 -5.16 1.90 6.11
N ILE A 46 -4.50 2.93 6.60
CA ILE A 46 -4.77 4.34 6.26
C ILE A 46 -3.53 4.96 5.61
N TRP A 47 -3.73 5.84 4.65
CA TRP A 47 -2.64 6.60 4.02
C TRP A 47 -3.05 8.05 3.74
N LEU A 48 -2.07 8.90 3.50
CA LEU A 48 -2.27 10.23 2.96
C LEU A 48 -2.37 10.15 1.45
N GLN A 49 -3.41 10.75 0.86
CA GLN A 49 -3.52 10.86 -0.59
C GLN A 49 -2.45 11.80 -1.15
N PRO A 50 -1.93 11.54 -2.36
CA PRO A 50 -1.04 12.47 -3.04
C PRO A 50 -1.76 13.79 -3.33
N GLU A 51 -0.98 14.87 -3.50
CA GLU A 51 -1.52 16.18 -3.89
C GLU A 51 -2.17 16.15 -5.28
N ASP A 52 -1.65 15.31 -6.18
CA ASP A 52 -2.23 15.05 -7.49
C ASP A 52 -2.53 13.54 -7.67
N ASP A 53 -3.81 13.20 -7.52
CA ASP A 53 -4.34 11.85 -7.75
C ASP A 53 -5.12 11.73 -9.08
N SER A 54 -5.08 12.75 -9.95
CA SER A 54 -5.95 12.85 -11.12
C SER A 54 -5.83 11.68 -12.10
N GLU A 55 -4.65 11.06 -12.16
CA GLU A 55 -4.37 9.89 -12.98
C GLU A 55 -4.61 8.55 -12.26
N VAL A 56 -4.82 8.58 -10.94
CA VAL A 56 -5.12 7.39 -10.13
C VAL A 56 -6.57 6.97 -10.35
N ARG A 57 -6.78 5.67 -10.55
CA ARG A 57 -8.11 5.05 -10.64
C ARG A 57 -8.38 4.17 -9.44
N HIS A 58 -7.36 3.45 -9.00
CA HIS A 58 -7.43 2.56 -7.86
C HIS A 58 -6.16 2.65 -7.03
N TYR A 59 -6.30 2.38 -5.74
CA TYR A 59 -5.18 2.00 -4.89
C TYR A 59 -5.24 0.49 -4.67
N GLN A 60 -4.13 -0.19 -4.93
CA GLN A 60 -3.98 -1.63 -4.80
C GLN A 60 -3.22 -1.95 -3.52
N ILE A 61 -3.80 -2.80 -2.67
CA ILE A 61 -3.27 -3.14 -1.36
C ILE A 61 -2.73 -4.57 -1.38
N TYR A 62 -1.48 -4.74 -0.95
CA TYR A 62 -0.83 -6.04 -0.88
C TYR A 62 -0.14 -6.28 0.47
N LEU A 63 -0.08 -7.55 0.88
CA LEU A 63 0.95 -8.04 1.79
C LEU A 63 2.26 -8.24 1.01
N ALA A 64 3.41 -7.93 1.61
CA ALA A 64 4.72 -8.07 0.98
C ALA A 64 5.80 -8.51 1.98
N GLU A 65 6.88 -9.11 1.46
CA GLU A 65 8.02 -9.55 2.28
C GLU A 65 8.99 -8.41 2.60
N ASP A 66 8.89 -7.28 1.89
CA ASP A 66 9.69 -6.07 2.13
C ASP A 66 8.92 -4.79 1.79
N SER A 67 9.52 -3.64 2.12
CA SER A 67 8.96 -2.31 1.86
C SER A 67 8.90 -1.94 0.37
N SER A 68 9.59 -2.68 -0.50
CA SER A 68 9.55 -2.47 -1.96
C SER A 68 8.40 -3.24 -2.61
N GLY A 69 7.69 -4.09 -1.86
CA GLY A 69 6.60 -4.90 -2.39
C GLY A 69 7.04 -6.22 -3.03
N SER A 70 8.21 -6.75 -2.66
CA SER A 70 8.67 -8.05 -3.18
C SER A 70 7.79 -9.20 -2.69
N ASN A 71 7.67 -10.23 -3.54
CA ASN A 71 6.90 -11.47 -3.28
C ASN A 71 5.46 -11.25 -2.80
N ARG A 72 4.83 -10.16 -3.22
CA ARG A 72 3.55 -9.68 -2.70
C ARG A 72 2.31 -10.55 -3.00
N SER A 73 1.31 -10.46 -2.13
CA SER A 73 -0.03 -11.07 -2.26
C SER A 73 -1.13 -10.01 -2.20
N LEU A 74 -2.07 -10.01 -3.15
CA LEU A 74 -3.14 -9.00 -3.24
C LEU A 74 -4.19 -9.23 -2.15
N LEU A 75 -4.46 -8.20 -1.36
CA LEU A 75 -5.59 -8.18 -0.42
C LEU A 75 -6.85 -7.61 -1.05
N GLY A 76 -6.70 -6.53 -1.84
CA GLY A 76 -7.83 -5.86 -2.46
C GLY A 76 -7.46 -4.50 -3.04
N ASN A 77 -8.49 -3.73 -3.38
CA ASN A 77 -8.33 -2.38 -3.89
C ASN A 77 -9.46 -1.45 -3.46
N VAL A 78 -9.19 -0.15 -3.57
CA VAL A 78 -10.18 0.91 -3.39
C VAL A 78 -10.10 1.90 -4.54
N SER A 79 -11.18 2.62 -4.81
CA SER A 79 -11.21 3.66 -5.85
C SER A 79 -10.38 4.90 -5.47
N GLN A 80 -10.04 5.70 -6.48
CA GLN A 80 -9.53 7.07 -6.30
C GLN A 80 -10.38 7.84 -5.27
N GLY A 81 -9.74 8.73 -4.49
CA GLY A 81 -10.42 9.50 -3.45
C GLY A 81 -10.69 8.72 -2.16
N VAL A 82 -10.46 7.40 -2.11
CA VAL A 82 -10.43 6.62 -0.87
C VAL A 82 -9.00 6.57 -0.31
N HIS A 83 -8.88 6.67 1.02
CA HIS A 83 -7.60 6.73 1.74
C HIS A 83 -7.49 5.74 2.90
N VAL A 84 -8.43 4.77 2.93
CA VAL A 84 -8.50 3.71 3.92
C VAL A 84 -8.90 2.41 3.25
N PHE A 85 -8.31 1.30 3.69
CA PHE A 85 -8.68 -0.06 3.34
C PHE A 85 -8.81 -0.90 4.61
N ALA A 86 -9.98 -1.49 4.81
CA ALA A 86 -10.20 -2.42 5.90
C ALA A 86 -9.56 -3.76 5.55
N VAL A 87 -8.43 -4.09 6.19
CA VAL A 87 -7.82 -5.41 6.13
C VAL A 87 -8.78 -6.39 6.81
N PRO A 88 -9.23 -7.45 6.12
CA PRO A 88 -10.14 -8.43 6.71
C PRO A 88 -9.57 -9.03 8.00
N PRO A 89 -10.40 -9.30 9.03
CA PRO A 89 -9.93 -10.00 10.22
C PRO A 89 -9.48 -11.43 9.88
N ASN A 90 -8.63 -12.02 10.71
CA ASN A 90 -8.01 -13.34 10.53
C ASN A 90 -7.15 -13.42 9.24
N THR A 91 -6.54 -12.32 8.82
CA THR A 91 -5.64 -12.32 7.65
C THR A 91 -4.28 -12.88 8.06
N ALA A 92 -3.94 -14.09 7.60
CA ALA A 92 -2.68 -14.75 7.96
C ALA A 92 -1.43 -14.02 7.42
N LEU A 93 -0.45 -13.77 8.30
CA LEU A 93 0.80 -13.07 7.97
C LEU A 93 1.77 -13.90 7.13
N MET A 94 1.90 -15.20 7.41
CA MET A 94 2.89 -16.08 6.75
C MET A 94 4.32 -15.51 6.79
N SER A 95 4.97 -15.27 5.64
CA SER A 95 6.31 -14.65 5.52
C SER A 95 6.24 -13.13 5.30
N PHE A 96 5.05 -12.54 5.22
CA PHE A 96 4.88 -11.13 4.92
C PHE A 96 5.17 -10.27 6.16
N THR A 97 5.86 -9.16 5.92
CA THR A 97 6.30 -8.23 6.96
C THR A 97 5.77 -6.83 6.73
N HIS A 98 5.27 -6.52 5.53
CA HIS A 98 4.81 -5.20 5.14
C HIS A 98 3.42 -5.23 4.52
N LEU A 99 2.65 -4.18 4.79
CA LEU A 99 1.51 -3.79 3.95
C LEU A 99 1.99 -2.73 2.96
N THR A 100 1.56 -2.84 1.72
CA THR A 100 1.95 -1.93 0.63
C THR A 100 0.73 -1.41 -0.10
N VAL A 101 0.80 -0.13 -0.50
CA VAL A 101 -0.23 0.59 -1.25
C VAL A 101 0.40 1.09 -2.54
N PHE A 102 -0.14 0.65 -3.67
CA PHE A 102 0.27 1.08 -5.00
C PHE A 102 -0.83 1.93 -5.63
N ALA A 103 -0.47 3.07 -6.21
CA ALA A 103 -1.38 3.78 -7.09
C ALA A 103 -1.50 3.06 -8.45
N GLN A 104 -2.70 2.95 -9.00
CA GLN A 104 -2.94 2.34 -10.29
C GLN A 104 -3.72 3.30 -11.20
N SER A 105 -3.18 3.55 -12.38
CA SER A 105 -3.80 4.33 -13.46
C SER A 105 -4.46 3.41 -14.49
N ILE A 106 -5.05 4.00 -15.54
CA ILE A 106 -5.56 3.23 -16.69
C ILE A 106 -4.46 2.53 -17.49
N LEU A 107 -3.21 3.00 -17.40
CA LEU A 107 -2.09 2.50 -18.20
C LEU A 107 -1.28 1.45 -17.45
N SER A 108 -1.04 1.67 -16.17
CA SER A 108 -0.25 0.79 -15.33
C SER A 108 -0.44 1.06 -13.85
N GLU A 109 -0.06 0.06 -13.05
CA GLU A 109 0.27 0.26 -11.65
C GLU A 109 1.63 0.97 -11.52
N GLN A 110 1.76 1.74 -10.45
CA GLN A 110 3.01 2.32 -9.99
C GLN A 110 4.06 1.24 -9.71
N THR A 111 5.34 1.54 -9.91
CA THR A 111 6.44 0.59 -9.63
C THR A 111 6.93 0.67 -8.19
N THR A 112 6.80 1.84 -7.55
CA THR A 112 7.25 2.07 -6.17
C THR A 112 6.06 2.25 -5.22
N PRO A 113 5.84 1.35 -4.25
CA PRO A 113 4.74 1.49 -3.30
C PRO A 113 5.03 2.50 -2.20
N SER A 114 3.97 2.85 -1.49
CA SER A 114 4.05 3.27 -0.10
C SER A 114 3.84 2.07 0.81
N SER A 115 4.60 1.96 1.90
CA SER A 115 4.62 0.74 2.72
C SER A 115 4.64 1.05 4.20
N VAL A 116 4.10 0.15 5.00
CA VAL A 116 4.21 0.16 6.47
C VAL A 116 4.65 -1.22 6.96
N LEU A 117 5.53 -1.24 7.97
CA LEU A 117 5.92 -2.48 8.65
C LEU A 117 4.74 -2.97 9.51
N ILE A 118 4.45 -4.26 9.43
CA ILE A 118 3.41 -4.88 10.24
C ILE A 118 3.95 -5.18 11.64
N VAL A 119 3.14 -4.89 12.66
CA VAL A 119 3.37 -5.31 14.04
C VAL A 119 2.16 -6.13 14.47
N ASP A 120 2.36 -7.44 14.61
CA ASP A 120 1.36 -8.41 15.08
C ASP A 120 1.02 -8.14 16.55
N THR A 121 -0.26 -7.86 16.83
CA THR A 121 -0.76 -7.67 18.19
C THR A 121 -1.33 -8.98 18.69
N ILE A 122 -0.71 -9.55 19.73
CA ILE A 122 -1.18 -10.82 20.30
C ILE A 122 -1.86 -10.62 21.65
N ALA A 123 -3.03 -11.22 21.86
CA ALA A 123 -3.60 -11.35 23.19
C ALA A 123 -2.67 -12.21 24.06
N SER A 124 -1.96 -11.56 25.00
CA SER A 124 -1.14 -12.27 25.99
C SER A 124 -1.85 -12.25 27.33
N VAL A 125 -2.58 -13.33 27.65
CA VAL A 125 -2.99 -13.59 29.03
C VAL A 125 -1.86 -14.31 29.75
N ALA A 126 -1.01 -13.55 30.42
CA ALA A 126 -0.12 -14.09 31.44
C ALA A 126 -0.79 -13.93 32.81
N ASN A 127 -1.23 -15.06 33.41
CA ASN A 127 -1.72 -15.21 34.79
C ASN A 127 -3.22 -14.97 35.06
N LEU A 128 -4.09 -15.82 34.51
CA LEU A 128 -5.40 -16.08 35.13
C LEU A 128 -5.24 -17.15 36.22
N ARG A 129 -4.68 -16.76 37.37
CA ARG A 129 -4.82 -17.55 38.61
C ARG A 129 -6.21 -17.25 39.18
N LEU A 130 -7.21 -17.99 38.73
CA LEU A 130 -8.50 -18.07 39.44
C LEU A 130 -8.23 -18.81 40.75
N ILE A 131 -8.11 -18.05 41.84
CA ILE A 131 -8.30 -18.62 43.17
C ILE A 131 -9.79 -18.90 43.24
N ASP A 132 -10.18 -20.14 42.97
CA ASP A 132 -11.49 -20.64 43.35
C ASP A 132 -11.56 -20.51 44.88
N LEU A 133 -12.41 -19.59 45.35
CA LEU A 133 -12.75 -19.47 46.75
C LEU A 133 -14.21 -19.88 46.84
N ASP A 134 -14.43 -21.19 46.78
CA ASP A 134 -15.66 -21.78 47.24
C ASP A 134 -15.86 -21.41 48.72
N LEU A 135 -16.99 -20.76 48.99
CA LEU A 135 -17.45 -20.27 50.28
C LEU A 135 -18.20 -21.37 51.05
#